data_AF-A0A7J4EJ55-F1
#
_entry.id   AF-A0A7J4EJ55-F1
#
_cell.length_a   1.000
_cell.length_b   1.000
_cell.length_c   1.000
_cell.angle_alpha   90.00
_cell.angle_beta   90.00
_cell.angle_gamma   90.00
#
_symmetry.space_group_name_H-M   'P 1'
#
loop_
_entity.id
_entity.type
_entity.pdbx_description
1 polymer ?
#
loop_
_entity_poly.entity_id
_entity_poly.type
_entity_poly.pdbx_seq_one_letter_code
_entity_poly.pdbx_strand_id
1 'polypeptide(L)'
;MKLKLFADLTFGKNITGAMDSIQGLIRDFNNRLDERKEQAAVEEWNINNDTLSITIVSQGRRRAHELLLQLRKNISEKLGEEYHVGVRSLKTRRYEIVFDVEKKPLHEVSIP
;
A
#
# COMPACT_ATOMS: atom_id res chain seq x y z
N MET A 1 5.04 -16.24 6.42
CA MET A 1 4.13 -15.15 6.82
C MET A 1 3.89 -14.22 5.63
N LYS A 2 2.64 -14.11 5.22
CA LYS A 2 2.13 -13.17 4.21
C LYS A 2 1.38 -12.06 4.92
N LEU A 3 1.56 -10.84 4.44
CA LEU A 3 0.96 -9.62 4.97
C LEU A 3 0.13 -9.00 3.86
N LYS A 4 -1.10 -8.57 4.18
CA LYS A 4 -1.95 -7.82 3.27
C LYS A 4 -2.49 -6.59 3.99
N LEU A 5 -2.17 -5.42 3.47
CA LEU A 5 -2.57 -4.14 4.05
C LEU A 5 -3.51 -3.43 3.09
N PHE A 6 -4.61 -2.91 3.64
CA PHE A 6 -5.55 -2.05 2.93
C PHE A 6 -5.50 -0.66 3.55
N ALA A 7 -5.22 0.36 2.75
CA ALA A 7 -5.16 1.74 3.23
C ALA A 7 -5.78 2.73 2.26
N ASP A 8 -6.16 3.87 2.82
CA ASP A 8 -6.69 5.02 2.12
C ASP A 8 -5.77 6.23 2.36
N LEU A 9 -5.37 6.88 1.27
CA LEU A 9 -4.72 8.18 1.29
C LEU A 9 -5.76 9.23 0.91
N THR A 10 -6.03 10.18 1.79
CA THR A 10 -6.93 11.31 1.49
C THR A 10 -6.12 12.54 1.14
N PHE A 11 -6.53 13.24 0.10
CA PHE A 11 -5.85 14.39 -0.48
C PHE A 11 -6.58 15.69 -0.20
N GLY A 12 -5.91 16.81 -0.48
CA GLY A 12 -6.50 18.12 -0.24
C GLY A 12 -7.54 18.58 -1.24
N LYS A 13 -7.56 17.94 -2.42
CA LYS A 13 -8.39 18.24 -3.58
C LYS A 13 -8.74 16.94 -4.28
N ASN A 14 -9.66 17.00 -5.23
CA ASN A 14 -9.93 15.90 -6.15
C ASN A 14 -8.65 15.55 -6.94
N ILE A 15 -8.36 14.25 -7.05
CA ILE A 15 -7.18 13.68 -7.71
C ILE A 15 -7.55 12.75 -8.88
N THR A 16 -8.81 12.69 -9.33
CA THR A 16 -9.22 11.83 -10.44
C THR A 16 -8.49 12.16 -11.74
N GLY A 17 -8.11 13.43 -11.94
CA GLY A 17 -7.28 13.87 -13.06
C GLY A 17 -5.83 13.39 -13.02
N ALA A 18 -5.37 12.81 -11.91
CA ALA A 18 -3.99 12.32 -11.74
C ALA A 18 -3.86 10.80 -11.90
N MET A 19 -4.89 10.14 -12.46
CA MET A 19 -4.94 8.69 -12.67
C MET A 19 -3.68 8.15 -13.36
N ASP A 20 -3.28 8.76 -14.48
CA ASP A 20 -2.13 8.31 -15.28
C ASP A 20 -0.80 8.49 -14.54
N SER A 21 -0.63 9.61 -13.84
CA SER A 21 0.56 9.87 -13.00
C SER A 21 0.67 8.85 -11.87
N ILE A 22 -0.44 8.53 -11.19
CA ILE A 22 -0.49 7.53 -10.11
C ILE A 22 -0.22 6.13 -10.66
N GLN A 23 -0.82 5.78 -11.80
CA GLN A 23 -0.61 4.49 -12.46
C GLN A 23 0.87 4.29 -12.83
N GLY A 24 1.50 5.30 -13.44
CA GLY A 24 2.93 5.28 -13.78
C GLY A 24 3.80 5.10 -12.54
N LEU A 25 3.52 5.87 -11.48
CA LEU A 25 4.25 5.80 -10.23
C LEU A 25 4.15 4.43 -9.56
N ILE A 26 2.95 3.84 -9.51
CA ILE A 26 2.72 2.51 -8.93
C ILE A 26 3.43 1.43 -9.76
N ARG A 27 3.38 1.53 -11.10
CA ARG A 27 4.11 0.62 -11.99
C ARG A 27 5.61 0.67 -11.73
N ASP A 28 6.19 1.88 -11.68
CA ASP A 28 7.62 2.07 -11.42
C ASP A 28 8.00 1.65 -9.99
N PHE A 29 7.08 1.80 -9.03
CA PHE A 29 7.26 1.28 -7.68
C PHE A 29 7.34 -0.24 -7.67
N ASN A 30 6.38 -0.94 -8.29
CA ASN A 30 6.38 -2.41 -8.37
C ASN A 30 7.62 -2.93 -9.13
N ASN A 31 7.99 -2.33 -10.27
CA ASN A 31 9.20 -2.72 -11.01
C ASN A 31 10.47 -2.66 -10.14
N ARG A 32 10.62 -1.63 -9.30
CA ARG A 32 11.76 -1.53 -8.37
C ARG A 32 11.74 -2.60 -7.28
N LEU A 33 10.57 -3.06 -6.85
CA LEU A 33 10.46 -4.17 -5.91
C LEU A 33 10.90 -5.49 -6.57
N ASP A 34 10.48 -5.70 -7.81
CA ASP A 34 10.86 -6.88 -8.61
C ASP A 34 12.37 -6.93 -8.89
N GLU A 35 12.97 -5.80 -9.29
CA GLU A 35 14.43 -5.68 -9.49
C GLU A 35 15.23 -6.02 -8.24
N ARG A 36 14.69 -5.66 -7.07
CA ARG A 36 15.28 -5.97 -5.75
C ARG A 36 14.94 -7.38 -5.25
N LYS A 37 14.17 -8.15 -6.03
CA LYS A 37 13.66 -9.48 -5.68
C LYS A 37 12.90 -9.47 -4.35
N GLU A 38 12.20 -8.38 -4.06
CA GLU A 38 11.32 -8.29 -2.89
C GLU A 38 10.02 -9.04 -3.19
N GLN A 39 9.56 -9.88 -2.25
CA GLN A 39 8.29 -10.59 -2.41
C GLN A 39 7.13 -9.68 -1.98
N ALA A 40 6.97 -8.53 -2.64
CA ALA A 40 5.96 -7.55 -2.29
C ALA A 40 5.51 -6.74 -3.51
N ALA A 41 4.26 -6.27 -3.48
CA ALA A 41 3.70 -5.46 -4.55
C ALA A 41 2.52 -4.62 -4.05
N VAL A 42 2.26 -3.52 -4.76
CA VAL A 42 0.93 -2.92 -4.78
C VAL A 42 0.05 -3.82 -5.66
N GLU A 43 -0.90 -4.52 -5.03
CA GLU A 43 -1.76 -5.51 -5.69
C GLU A 43 -2.92 -4.81 -6.41
N GLU A 44 -3.58 -3.87 -5.73
CA GLU A 44 -4.74 -3.15 -6.24
C GLU A 44 -4.70 -1.70 -5.80
N TRP A 45 -5.28 -0.82 -6.61
CA TRP A 45 -5.53 0.57 -6.23
C TRP A 45 -6.72 1.14 -7.00
N ASN A 46 -7.37 2.16 -6.43
CA ASN A 46 -8.41 2.93 -7.10
C ASN A 46 -8.45 4.36 -6.58
N ILE A 47 -8.95 5.28 -7.41
CA ILE A 47 -9.21 6.67 -7.03
C ILE A 47 -10.72 6.89 -6.94
N ASN A 48 -11.14 7.48 -5.83
CA ASN A 48 -12.48 8.00 -5.65
C ASN A 48 -12.39 9.44 -5.16
N ASN A 49 -12.67 10.39 -6.04
CA ASN A 49 -12.61 11.84 -5.79
C ASN A 49 -11.25 12.30 -5.22
N ASP A 50 -11.16 12.50 -3.90
CA ASP A 50 -9.97 12.95 -3.16
C ASP A 50 -9.27 11.82 -2.41
N THR A 51 -9.67 10.57 -2.65
CA THR A 51 -9.17 9.40 -1.91
C THR A 51 -8.56 8.37 -2.86
N LEU A 52 -7.37 7.88 -2.52
CA LEU A 52 -6.70 6.77 -3.18
C LEU A 52 -6.72 5.56 -2.25
N SER A 53 -7.49 4.52 -2.59
CA SER A 53 -7.44 3.23 -1.91
C SER A 53 -6.32 2.38 -2.50
N ILE A 54 -5.52 1.75 -1.64
CA ILE A 54 -4.38 0.92 -2.03
C ILE A 54 -4.40 -0.39 -1.23
N THR A 55 -4.14 -1.49 -1.91
CA THR A 55 -3.88 -2.80 -1.33
C THR A 55 -2.42 -3.17 -1.58
N ILE A 56 -1.67 -3.43 -0.50
CA ILE A 56 -0.26 -3.85 -0.57
C ILE A 56 -0.14 -5.26 0.00
N VAL A 57 0.49 -6.14 -0.75
CA VAL A 57 0.86 -7.48 -0.31
C VAL A 57 2.36 -7.55 -0.08
N SER A 58 2.79 -8.23 0.97
CA SER A 58 4.20 -8.51 1.18
C SER A 58 4.44 -9.84 1.88
N GLN A 59 5.57 -10.46 1.56
CA GLN A 59 6.07 -11.68 2.15
C GLN A 59 7.57 -11.52 2.44
N GLY A 60 8.03 -12.10 3.55
CA GLY A 60 9.45 -12.07 3.92
C GLY A 60 9.86 -10.79 4.66
N ARG A 61 10.95 -10.15 4.22
CA ARG A 61 11.67 -9.13 5.00
C ARG A 61 10.94 -7.79 5.12
N ARG A 62 10.32 -7.32 4.03
CA ARG A 62 9.69 -5.99 3.98
C ARG A 62 8.23 -6.07 4.38
N ARG A 63 7.83 -5.19 5.30
CA ARG A 63 6.45 -5.16 5.80
C ARG A 63 5.59 -4.27 4.91
N ALA A 64 4.33 -4.65 4.73
CA ALA A 64 3.39 -3.90 3.89
C ALA A 64 3.23 -2.42 4.32
N HIS A 65 3.31 -2.11 5.62
CA HIS A 65 3.23 -0.72 6.10
C HIS A 65 4.48 0.11 5.79
N GLU A 66 5.67 -0.50 5.72
CA GLU A 66 6.89 0.22 5.32
C GLU A 66 6.80 0.64 3.85
N LEU A 67 6.31 -0.28 3.02
CA LEU A 67 6.05 -0.03 1.60
C LEU A 67 4.98 1.04 1.41
N LEU A 68 3.91 1.02 2.21
CA LEU A 68 2.88 2.06 2.21
C LEU A 68 3.45 3.45 2.51
N LEU A 69 4.32 3.57 3.52
CA LEU A 69 4.93 4.86 3.88
C LEU A 69 5.85 5.37 2.77
N GLN A 70 6.62 4.48 2.15
CA GLN A 70 7.47 4.82 1.02
C GLN A 70 6.64 5.24 -0.20
N LEU A 71 5.58 4.50 -0.50
CA LEU A 71 4.66 4.81 -1.60
C LEU A 71 3.94 6.14 -1.36
N ARG A 72 3.45 6.39 -0.14
CA ARG A 72 2.86 7.69 0.26
C ARG A 72 3.81 8.84 -0.01
N LYS A 73 5.09 8.70 0.35
CA LYS A 73 6.10 9.74 0.12
C LYS A 73 6.22 10.05 -1.38
N ASN A 74 6.43 9.03 -2.20
CA ASN A 74 6.56 9.18 -3.65
C ASN A 74 5.31 9.85 -4.26
N ILE A 75 4.12 9.39 -3.86
CA ILE A 75 2.84 9.93 -4.34
C ILE A 75 2.69 11.40 -3.93
N SER A 76 3.03 11.74 -2.68
CA SER A 76 2.92 13.11 -2.18
C SER A 76 3.87 14.07 -2.90
N GLU A 77 5.09 13.62 -3.22
CA GLU A 77 6.06 14.42 -3.98
C GLU A 77 5.55 14.66 -5.40
N LYS A 78 5.15 13.58 -6.10
CA LYS A 78 4.67 13.65 -7.48
C LYS A 78 3.41 14.50 -7.65
N LEU A 79 2.40 14.30 -6.80
CA LEU A 79 1.15 15.07 -6.84
C LEU A 79 1.33 16.51 -6.34
N GLY A 80 2.28 16.75 -5.43
CA GLY A 80 2.62 18.08 -4.99
C GLY A 80 3.23 18.92 -6.10
N GLU A 81 4.11 18.32 -6.89
CA GLU A 81 4.78 18.95 -8.04
C GLU A 81 3.85 19.14 -9.23
N GLU A 82 3.17 18.07 -9.69
CA GLU A 82 2.39 18.11 -10.94
C GLU A 82 0.98 18.70 -10.77
N TYR A 83 0.36 18.52 -9.61
CA TYR A 83 -1.05 18.87 -9.39
C TYR A 83 -1.28 19.86 -8.25
N HIS A 84 -0.22 20.25 -7.53
CA HIS A 84 -0.32 21.08 -6.32
C HIS A 84 -1.32 20.52 -5.29
N VAL A 85 -1.28 19.20 -5.10
CA VAL A 85 -2.12 18.46 -4.14
C VAL A 85 -1.25 17.66 -3.19
N GLY A 86 -1.46 17.86 -1.88
CA GLY A 86 -0.79 17.08 -0.83
C GLY A 86 -1.68 16.00 -0.21
N VAL A 87 -1.03 14.99 0.38
CA VAL A 87 -1.69 13.96 1.22
C VAL A 87 -2.04 14.56 2.58
N ARG A 88 -3.34 14.61 2.93
CA ARG A 88 -3.84 15.10 4.22
C ARG A 88 -3.85 14.03 5.30
N SER A 89 -4.21 12.80 4.95
CA SER A 89 -4.27 11.71 5.92
C SER A 89 -3.96 10.36 5.28
N LEU A 90 -3.49 9.43 6.13
CA LEU A 90 -3.27 8.03 5.80
C LEU A 90 -4.02 7.20 6.82
N LYS A 91 -4.92 6.33 6.37
CA LYS A 91 -5.69 5.43 7.24
C LYS A 91 -5.54 3.99 6.77
N THR A 92 -5.10 3.11 7.66
CA THR A 92 -5.13 1.67 7.42
C THR A 92 -6.50 1.13 7.82
N ARG A 93 -7.23 0.55 6.87
CA ARG A 93 -8.55 -0.04 7.11
C ARG A 93 -8.48 -1.44 7.67
N ARG A 94 -7.56 -2.24 7.13
CA ARG A 94 -7.41 -3.65 7.46
C ARG A 94 -5.97 -4.07 7.29
N TYR A 95 -5.50 -4.92 8.20
CA TYR A 95 -4.17 -5.53 8.15
C TYR A 95 -4.32 -7.03 8.43
N GLU A 96 -4.07 -7.84 7.41
CA GLU A 96 -4.19 -9.29 7.48
C GLU A 96 -2.80 -9.91 7.55
N ILE A 97 -2.62 -10.84 8.50
CA ILE A 97 -1.39 -11.59 8.71
C ILE A 97 -1.73 -13.07 8.58
N VAL A 98 -1.14 -13.74 7.60
CA VAL A 98 -1.32 -15.18 7.37
C VAL A 98 0.02 -15.87 7.55
N PHE A 99 0.10 -16.88 8.40
CA PHE A 99 1.30 -17.68 8.60
C PHE A 99 0.93 -19.14 8.79
N ASP A 100 1.84 -20.00 8.34
CA ASP A 100 1.69 -21.44 8.52
C ASP A 100 2.11 -21.82 9.94
N VAL A 101 1.32 -22.71 10.55
CA VAL A 101 1.64 -23.31 11.85
C VAL A 101 2.15 -24.72 11.63
N GLU A 102 3.23 -25.10 12.30
CA GLU A 102 3.85 -26.43 12.15
C GLU A 102 2.92 -27.57 12.62
N LYS A 103 2.07 -27.28 13.61
CA LYS A 103 1.16 -28.24 14.21
C LYS A 103 -0.23 -27.64 14.32
N LYS A 104 -1.25 -28.49 14.17
CA LYS A 104 -2.63 -28.09 14.44
C LYS A 104 -2.74 -27.67 15.91
N PRO A 105 -3.44 -26.56 16.20
CA PRO A 105 -3.66 -26.15 17.57
C PRO A 105 -4.48 -27.22 18.29
N LEU A 106 -3.99 -27.66 19.44
CA LEU A 106 -4.67 -28.65 20.27
C LEU A 106 -5.86 -28.04 21.01
N HIS A 107 -5.82 -26.73 21.28
CA HIS A 107 -6.81 -25.95 22.02
C HIS A 107 -7.08 -24.64 21.25
N GLU A 108 -8.15 -23.92 21.59
CA GLU A 108 -8.43 -22.62 20.97
C GLU A 108 -7.25 -21.65 21.17
N VAL A 109 -6.85 -21.00 20.08
CA VAL A 109 -5.77 -20.01 20.09
C VAL A 109 -6.38 -18.64 20.34
N SER A 110 -6.06 -18.04 21.48
CA SER A 110 -6.38 -16.64 21.77
C SER A 110 -5.26 -15.74 21.25
N ILE A 111 -5.61 -14.79 20.40
CA ILE A 111 -4.73 -13.66 20.04
C ILE A 111 -5.14 -12.49 20.97
N PRO A 112 -4.19 -11.81 21.65
CA PRO A 112 -4.48 -10.68 22.53
C PRO A 112 -5.23 -9.53 21.86
#